data_AF-A0AAU8FHE0-F1
#
_entry.id   AF-A0AAU8FHE0-F1
#
_cell.length_a   1.000
_cell.length_b   1.000
_cell.length_c   1.000
_cell.angle_alpha   90.00
_cell.angle_beta   90.00
_cell.angle_gamma   90.00
#
_symmetry.space_group_name_H-M   'P 1'
#
loop_
_entity.id
_entity.type
_entity.pdbx_description
1 polymer ?
#
loop_
_entity_poly.entity_id
_entity_poly.type
_entity_poly.pdbx_seq_one_letter_code
_entity_poly.pdbx_strand_id
1 'polypeptide(L)'
;MKFVYKGKTVLWGAYIRLRSRWEAYAVKHRSDFGKVLLTMKLTVLICLIGTLQVLAEDTFAQQVSIKKKDATLLEVLRSVRKQTGYLFICDLGMLDEAGKVDINVTNAPLKEVLDACFAGQPLTYNIVDKTIIVKKGANR
;
A
#
# COMPACT_ATOMS: atom_id res chain seq x y z
N MET A 1 26.32 86.00 9.30
CA MET A 1 25.25 85.82 10.30
C MET A 1 25.18 84.36 10.72
N LYS A 2 25.50 84.05 11.98
CA LYS A 2 25.36 82.70 12.57
C LYS A 2 23.90 82.54 13.02
N PHE A 3 23.23 81.48 12.60
CA PHE A 3 22.09 80.93 13.34
C PHE A 3 22.27 79.43 13.51
N VAL A 4 22.60 79.08 14.75
CA VAL A 4 22.76 77.73 15.28
C VAL A 4 21.36 77.16 15.53
N TYR A 5 20.98 76.12 14.80
CA TYR A 5 19.90 75.21 15.22
C TYR A 5 20.53 73.93 15.79
N LYS A 6 20.91 73.98 17.07
CA LYS A 6 21.22 72.80 17.89
C LYS A 6 19.89 72.09 18.19
N GLY A 7 19.62 70.94 17.57
CA GLY A 7 18.49 70.10 18.02
C GLY A 7 17.89 69.09 17.03
N LYS A 8 18.23 69.11 15.74
CA LYS A 8 17.61 68.20 14.73
C LYS A 8 18.54 67.15 14.11
N THR A 9 19.76 67.00 14.60
CA THR A 9 20.74 66.05 14.04
C THR A 9 20.57 64.62 14.55
N VAL A 10 20.07 64.44 15.78
CA VAL A 10 19.95 63.11 16.41
C VAL A 10 18.77 62.32 15.85
N LEU A 11 17.66 62.99 15.54
CA LEU A 11 16.46 62.34 15.00
C LEU A 11 16.61 61.95 13.52
N TRP A 12 17.42 62.68 12.74
CA TRP A 12 17.66 62.36 11.33
C TRP A 12 18.52 61.11 11.14
N GLY A 13 19.54 60.93 12.00
CA GLY A 13 20.35 59.71 12.02
C GLY A 13 19.57 58.47 12.48
N ALA A 14 18.64 58.62 13.42
CA ALA A 14 17.75 57.54 13.85
C ALA A 14 16.73 57.17 12.76
N TYR A 15 16.19 58.16 12.03
CA TYR A 15 15.27 57.94 10.91
C TYR A 15 15.94 57.18 9.75
N ILE A 16 17.18 57.55 9.38
CA ILE A 16 17.94 56.83 8.35
C ILE A 16 18.27 55.40 8.80
N ARG A 17 18.68 55.22 10.06
CA ARG A 17 19.00 53.89 10.62
C ARG A 17 17.76 52.99 10.73
N LEU A 18 16.57 53.56 10.97
CA LEU A 18 15.31 52.82 10.94
C LEU A 18 14.97 52.42 9.50
N ARG A 19 15.08 53.34 8.54
CA ARG A 19 14.74 53.11 7.13
C ARG A 19 15.60 52.02 6.47
N SER A 20 16.90 51.99 6.75
CA SER A 20 17.80 50.94 6.24
C SER A 20 17.45 49.54 6.75
N ARG A 21 16.84 49.43 7.95
CA ARG A 21 16.36 48.15 8.49
C ARG A 21 15.06 47.69 7.83
N TRP A 22 14.22 48.62 7.36
CA TRP A 22 12.97 48.31 6.65
C TRP A 22 13.22 47.82 5.21
N GLU A 23 14.26 48.34 4.54
CA GLU A 23 14.63 47.87 3.20
C GLU A 23 15.26 46.46 3.21
N ALA A 24 15.96 46.09 4.29
CA ALA A 24 16.48 44.73 4.47
C ALA A 24 15.40 43.69 4.81
N TYR A 25 14.25 44.12 5.36
CA TYR A 25 13.14 43.22 5.70
C TYR A 25 12.27 42.88 4.47
N ALA A 26 12.24 43.75 3.46
CA ALA A 26 11.40 43.59 2.26
C ALA A 26 12.00 42.65 1.18
N VAL A 27 13.25 42.20 1.33
CA VAL A 27 13.96 41.36 0.32
C VAL A 27 14.03 39.89 0.76
N LYS A 28 12.95 39.35 1.33
CA LYS A 28 12.90 37.93 1.73
C LYS A 28 11.59 37.22 1.36
N HIS A 29 11.07 37.43 0.15
CA HIS A 29 10.06 36.53 -0.42
C HIS A 29 9.84 36.76 -1.92
N ARG A 30 10.77 36.32 -2.78
CA ARG A 30 10.59 36.45 -4.24
C ARG A 30 11.14 35.33 -5.12
N SER A 31 11.31 34.09 -4.65
CA SER A 31 11.60 32.99 -5.59
C SER A 31 11.40 31.55 -5.05
N ASP A 32 10.25 31.19 -4.50
CA ASP A 32 9.96 29.77 -4.24
C ASP A 32 8.60 29.28 -4.76
N PHE A 33 7.78 30.14 -5.38
CA PHE A 33 6.50 29.70 -5.96
C PHE A 33 6.67 28.63 -7.05
N GLY A 34 7.68 28.77 -7.92
CA GLY A 34 7.97 27.77 -8.96
C GLY A 34 8.47 26.43 -8.41
N LYS A 35 9.21 26.44 -7.29
CA LYS A 35 9.68 25.22 -6.63
C LYS A 35 8.54 24.51 -5.91
N VAL A 36 7.66 25.26 -5.25
CA VAL A 36 6.44 24.71 -4.61
C VAL A 36 5.52 24.07 -5.66
N LEU A 37 5.36 24.71 -6.83
CA LEU A 37 4.57 24.17 -7.94
C LEU A 37 5.18 22.88 -8.53
N LEU A 38 6.51 22.79 -8.61
CA LEU A 38 7.20 21.59 -9.10
C LEU A 38 7.14 20.44 -8.08
N THR A 39 7.27 20.75 -6.78
CA THR A 39 7.14 19.78 -5.69
C THR A 39 5.72 19.22 -5.60
N MET A 40 4.67 20.03 -5.79
CA MET A 40 3.29 19.55 -5.83
C MET A 40 3.02 18.59 -7.01
N LYS A 41 3.61 18.85 -8.18
CA LYS A 41 3.47 17.95 -9.33
C LYS A 41 4.14 16.59 -9.08
N LEU A 42 5.31 16.59 -8.43
CA LEU A 42 6.04 15.37 -8.08
C LEU A 42 5.32 14.54 -7.03
N THR A 43 4.73 15.17 -6.00
CA THR A 43 3.97 14.44 -4.97
C THR A 43 2.71 13.80 -5.52
N VAL A 44 1.99 14.47 -6.43
CA VAL A 44 0.83 13.89 -7.12
C VAL A 44 1.24 12.70 -7.99
N LEU A 45 2.36 12.80 -8.72
CA LEU A 45 2.86 11.70 -9.53
C LEU A 45 3.23 10.48 -8.69
N ILE A 46 3.94 10.67 -7.57
CA ILE A 46 4.32 9.59 -6.65
C ILE A 46 3.08 8.96 -6.00
N CYS A 47 2.10 9.76 -5.60
CA CYS A 47 0.85 9.29 -4.99
C CYS A 47 -0.01 8.50 -5.99
N LEU A 48 -0.05 8.93 -7.25
CA LEU A 48 -0.74 8.21 -8.32
C LEU A 48 -0.08 6.85 -8.59
N ILE A 49 1.26 6.80 -8.69
CA ILE A 49 1.98 5.53 -8.89
C ILE A 49 1.81 4.59 -7.69
N GLY A 50 1.83 5.12 -6.45
CA GLY A 50 1.65 4.32 -5.24
C GLY A 50 0.26 3.70 -5.10
N THR A 51 -0.81 4.41 -5.50
CA THR A 51 -2.17 3.86 -5.44
C THR A 51 -2.44 2.79 -6.50
N LEU A 52 -1.72 2.80 -7.63
CA LEU A 52 -1.81 1.71 -8.62
C LEU A 52 -1.18 0.40 -8.13
N GLN A 53 -0.19 0.44 -7.24
CA GLN A 53 0.47 -0.76 -6.72
C GLN A 53 -0.44 -1.53 -5.74
N VAL A 54 -1.25 -0.80 -4.95
CA VAL A 54 -2.15 -1.39 -3.94
C VAL A 54 -3.27 -2.23 -4.57
N LEU A 55 -3.71 -1.90 -5.79
CA LEU A 55 -4.78 -2.62 -6.48
C LEU A 55 -4.40 -4.07 -6.88
N ALA A 56 -3.11 -4.41 -6.93
CA ALA A 56 -2.63 -5.73 -7.33
C ALA A 56 -2.27 -6.65 -6.15
N GLU A 57 -2.16 -6.14 -4.92
CA GLU A 57 -1.59 -6.90 -3.79
C GLU A 57 -2.61 -7.55 -2.86
N ASP A 58 -3.88 -7.10 -2.86
CA ASP A 58 -4.93 -7.59 -1.94
C ASP A 58 -5.19 -9.10 -2.07
N THR A 59 -4.91 -9.71 -3.23
CA THR A 59 -5.04 -11.16 -3.44
C THR A 59 -3.76 -11.96 -3.18
N PHE A 60 -2.58 -11.33 -3.16
CA PHE A 60 -1.28 -12.03 -3.09
C PHE A 60 -0.59 -11.92 -1.72
N ALA A 61 -0.97 -10.96 -0.87
CA ALA A 61 -0.22 -10.63 0.34
C ALA A 61 -0.59 -11.43 1.61
N GLN A 62 -1.68 -12.22 1.61
CA GLN A 62 -2.07 -12.98 2.80
C GLN A 62 -1.20 -14.23 2.99
N GLN A 63 -0.23 -14.11 3.90
CA GLN A 63 0.63 -15.19 4.33
C GLN A 63 -0.14 -16.18 5.22
N VAL A 64 -0.16 -17.45 4.82
CA VAL A 64 -0.87 -18.54 5.52
C VAL A 64 0.15 -19.55 6.02
N SER A 65 -0.08 -20.05 7.24
CA SER A 65 0.76 -21.08 7.85
C SER A 65 -0.14 -22.25 8.27
N ILE A 66 0.03 -23.39 7.63
CA ILE A 66 -0.74 -24.61 7.87
C ILE A 66 0.21 -25.80 7.87
N LYS A 67 0.16 -26.56 8.97
CA LYS A 67 0.84 -27.83 9.12
C LYS A 67 -0.19 -28.90 9.46
N LYS A 68 -0.58 -29.68 8.47
CA LYS A 68 -1.51 -30.80 8.62
C LYS A 68 -1.05 -31.97 7.76
N LYS A 69 -1.00 -33.15 8.38
CA LYS A 69 -0.74 -34.42 7.70
C LYS A 69 -2.04 -35.23 7.62
N ASP A 70 -2.24 -35.95 6.52
CA ASP A 70 -3.40 -36.82 6.30
C ASP A 70 -4.78 -36.15 6.49
N ALA A 71 -4.86 -34.85 6.23
CA ALA A 71 -6.10 -34.10 6.39
C ALA A 71 -6.96 -34.19 5.13
N THR A 72 -8.29 -34.15 5.31
CA THR A 72 -9.20 -34.00 4.18
C THR A 72 -9.06 -32.61 3.57
N LEU A 73 -9.24 -32.49 2.25
CA LEU A 73 -9.21 -31.20 1.57
C LEU A 73 -10.19 -30.20 2.22
N LEU A 74 -11.38 -30.68 2.62
CA LEU A 74 -12.38 -29.90 3.35
C LEU A 74 -11.82 -29.27 4.63
N GLU A 75 -11.08 -30.03 5.43
CA GLU A 75 -10.50 -29.54 6.68
C GLU A 75 -9.41 -28.50 6.44
N VAL A 76 -8.56 -28.72 5.42
CA VAL A 76 -7.52 -27.77 5.05
C VAL A 76 -8.16 -26.46 4.58
N LEU A 77 -9.13 -26.53 3.67
CA LEU A 77 -9.85 -25.35 3.17
C LEU A 77 -10.60 -24.60 4.29
N ARG A 78 -11.16 -25.30 5.28
CA ARG A 78 -11.74 -24.65 6.48
C ARG A 78 -10.68 -23.91 7.30
N SER A 79 -9.51 -24.51 7.51
CA SER A 79 -8.41 -23.85 8.22
C SER A 79 -7.90 -22.63 7.46
N VAL A 80 -7.76 -22.73 6.13
CA VAL A 80 -7.40 -21.60 5.25
C VAL A 80 -8.45 -20.50 5.35
N ARG A 81 -9.74 -20.82 5.21
CA ARG A 81 -10.86 -19.87 5.35
C ARG A 81 -10.81 -19.12 6.66
N LYS A 82 -10.49 -19.80 7.77
CA LYS A 82 -10.39 -19.17 9.09
C LYS A 82 -9.25 -18.16 9.18
N GLN A 83 -8.14 -18.37 8.46
CA GLN A 83 -6.99 -17.47 8.45
C GLN A 83 -7.15 -16.32 7.44
N THR A 84 -7.70 -16.59 6.26
CA THR A 84 -7.75 -15.62 5.15
C THR A 84 -9.09 -14.90 5.00
N GLY A 85 -10.18 -15.49 5.47
CA GLY A 85 -11.54 -14.97 5.30
C GLY A 85 -12.15 -15.20 3.91
N TYR A 86 -11.49 -15.95 3.03
CA TYR A 86 -12.03 -16.26 1.69
C TYR A 86 -13.20 -17.24 1.74
N LEU A 87 -14.17 -17.06 0.85
CA LEU A 87 -15.29 -17.98 0.65
C LEU A 87 -14.87 -19.11 -0.29
N PHE A 88 -15.19 -20.35 0.06
CA PHE A 88 -14.93 -21.52 -0.78
C PHE A 88 -16.26 -22.10 -1.25
N ILE A 89 -16.43 -22.20 -2.57
CA ILE A 89 -17.60 -22.81 -3.21
C ILE A 89 -17.13 -24.08 -3.91
N CYS A 90 -17.67 -25.22 -3.47
CA CYS A 90 -17.30 -26.55 -3.95
C CYS A 90 -18.49 -27.49 -3.73
N ASP A 91 -18.64 -28.47 -4.62
CA ASP A 91 -19.62 -29.53 -4.45
C ASP A 91 -19.07 -30.61 -3.51
N LEU A 92 -19.91 -31.09 -2.58
CA LEU A 92 -19.50 -32.10 -1.60
C LEU A 92 -19.11 -33.43 -2.26
N GLY A 93 -19.76 -33.80 -3.38
CA GLY A 93 -19.40 -35.01 -4.11
C GLY A 93 -18.02 -34.93 -4.76
N MET A 94 -17.60 -33.75 -5.19
CA MET A 94 -16.25 -33.52 -5.74
C MET A 94 -15.16 -33.54 -4.66
N LEU A 95 -15.50 -33.15 -3.44
CA LEU A 95 -14.60 -33.22 -2.29
C LEU A 95 -14.40 -34.64 -1.79
N ASP A 96 -15.38 -35.52 -1.98
CA ASP A 96 -15.27 -36.95 -1.65
C ASP A 96 -14.37 -37.69 -2.66
N GLU A 97 -14.40 -37.28 -3.93
CA GLU A 97 -13.43 -37.70 -4.95
C GLU A 97 -12.01 -37.16 -4.67
N ALA A 98 -11.88 -36.11 -3.85
CA ALA A 98 -10.59 -35.54 -3.47
C ALA A 98 -9.93 -36.38 -2.37
N GLY A 99 -8.73 -36.90 -2.65
CA GLY A 99 -7.95 -37.65 -1.67
C GLY A 99 -7.50 -36.81 -0.47
N LYS A 100 -6.88 -37.49 0.51
CA LYS A 100 -6.19 -36.83 1.61
C LYS A 100 -5.00 -36.02 1.09
N VAL A 101 -4.72 -34.91 1.77
CA VAL A 101 -3.62 -34.01 1.42
C VAL A 101 -2.69 -33.86 2.63
N ASP A 102 -1.39 -34.01 2.39
CA ASP A 102 -0.34 -33.60 3.32
C ASP A 102 0.11 -32.18 2.94
N ILE A 103 -0.08 -31.23 3.85
CA ILE A 103 0.36 -29.86 3.64
C ILE A 103 1.20 -29.38 4.82
N ASN A 104 2.44 -29.00 4.50
CA ASN A 104 3.38 -28.42 5.44
C ASN A 104 3.93 -27.12 4.86
N VAL A 105 3.15 -26.05 5.02
CA VAL A 105 3.48 -24.75 4.46
C VAL A 105 3.54 -23.73 5.58
N THR A 106 4.67 -23.03 5.66
CA THR A 106 4.90 -22.00 6.69
C THR A 106 5.12 -20.69 5.98
N ASN A 107 4.25 -19.71 6.23
CA ASN A 107 4.43 -18.36 5.75
C ASN A 107 4.48 -18.26 4.21
N ALA A 108 3.50 -18.86 3.53
CA ALA A 108 3.39 -18.82 2.07
C ALA A 108 2.13 -18.09 1.62
N PRO A 109 2.12 -17.53 0.40
CA PRO A 109 0.92 -16.94 -0.17
C PRO A 109 -0.19 -17.98 -0.32
N LEU A 110 -1.44 -17.54 -0.13
CA LEU A 110 -2.65 -18.37 -0.28
C LEU A 110 -2.66 -19.17 -1.60
N LYS A 111 -2.18 -18.56 -2.69
CA LYS A 111 -2.13 -19.21 -4.00
C LYS A 111 -1.19 -20.43 -4.02
N GLU A 112 0.01 -20.32 -3.45
CA GLU A 112 0.93 -21.46 -3.33
C GLU A 112 0.35 -22.57 -2.44
N VAL A 113 -0.34 -22.20 -1.36
CA VAL A 113 -1.03 -23.16 -0.49
C VAL A 113 -2.11 -23.91 -1.25
N LEU A 114 -2.90 -23.21 -2.07
CA LEU A 114 -3.94 -23.83 -2.91
C LEU A 114 -3.31 -24.69 -4.01
N ASP A 115 -2.28 -24.20 -4.69
CA ASP A 115 -1.56 -24.97 -5.71
C ASP A 115 -1.00 -26.27 -5.14
N ALA A 116 -0.41 -26.23 -3.95
CA ALA A 116 0.07 -27.42 -3.26
C ALA A 116 -1.08 -28.36 -2.84
N CYS A 117 -2.25 -27.84 -2.45
CA CYS A 117 -3.41 -28.64 -2.08
C CYS A 117 -4.04 -29.37 -3.27
N PHE A 118 -4.13 -28.69 -4.41
CA PHE A 118 -4.76 -29.22 -5.63
C PHE A 118 -3.75 -29.94 -6.54
N ALA A 119 -2.45 -29.88 -6.23
CA ALA A 119 -1.42 -30.64 -6.93
C ALA A 119 -1.68 -32.15 -6.83
N GLY A 120 -1.79 -32.80 -7.98
CA GLY A 120 -2.04 -34.25 -8.06
C GLY A 120 -3.50 -34.67 -7.88
N GLN A 121 -4.44 -33.72 -7.81
CA GLN A 121 -5.88 -34.01 -7.75
C GLN A 121 -6.55 -33.75 -9.11
N PRO A 122 -7.65 -34.46 -9.44
CA PRO A 122 -8.45 -34.20 -10.65
C PRO A 122 -9.36 -32.97 -10.47
N LEU A 123 -8.88 -31.93 -9.79
CA LEU A 123 -9.62 -30.74 -9.41
C LEU A 123 -8.84 -29.49 -9.80
N THR A 124 -9.55 -28.42 -10.10
CA THR A 124 -9.00 -27.11 -10.44
C THR A 124 -9.74 -26.04 -9.66
N TYR A 125 -9.06 -24.95 -9.30
CA TYR A 125 -9.68 -23.83 -8.60
C TYR A 125 -9.65 -22.57 -9.45
N ASN A 126 -10.61 -21.68 -9.22
CA ASN A 126 -10.62 -20.34 -9.78
C ASN A 126 -10.90 -19.32 -8.67
N ILE A 127 -10.11 -18.24 -8.63
CA ILE A 127 -10.25 -17.16 -7.66
C ILE A 127 -11.02 -16.03 -8.34
N VAL A 128 -12.19 -15.69 -7.81
CA VAL A 128 -13.03 -14.58 -8.27
C VAL A 128 -13.27 -13.67 -7.06
N ASP A 129 -12.63 -12.50 -7.07
CA ASP A 129 -12.61 -11.56 -5.95
C ASP A 129 -12.15 -12.23 -4.64
N LYS A 130 -13.07 -12.43 -3.69
CA LYS A 130 -12.84 -13.10 -2.38
C LYS A 130 -13.45 -14.50 -2.31
N THR A 131 -13.79 -15.07 -3.46
CA THR A 131 -14.44 -16.39 -3.57
C THR A 131 -13.59 -17.33 -4.42
N ILE A 132 -13.32 -18.51 -3.88
CA ILE A 132 -12.57 -19.58 -4.52
C ILE A 132 -13.56 -20.65 -4.96
N ILE A 133 -13.70 -20.82 -6.27
CA ILE A 133 -14.61 -21.77 -6.89
C ILE A 133 -13.79 -23.00 -7.30
N VAL A 134 -14.11 -24.15 -6.72
CA VAL A 134 -13.49 -25.44 -7.08
C VAL A 134 -14.32 -26.11 -8.17
N LYS A 135 -13.66 -26.64 -9.20
CA LYS A 135 -14.25 -27.34 -10.34
C LYS A 135 -13.49 -28.64 -10.59
N LYS A 136 -14.14 -29.59 -11.25
CA LYS A 136 -13.45 -30.79 -11.75
C LYS A 136 -12.41 -30.39 -12.80
N GLY A 137 -11.16 -30.79 -12.58
CA GLY A 137 -10.08 -30.56 -13.51
C GLY A 137 -10.30 -31.46 -14.72
N ALA A 138 -10.46 -30.85 -15.90
CA ALA A 138 -10.48 -31.59 -17.15
C ALA A 138 -9.06 -32.08 -17.43
N ASN A 139 -8.70 -33.24 -16.86
CA ASN A 139 -7.51 -33.96 -17.26
C ASN A 139 -7.68 -34.34 -18.74
N ARG A 140 -6.80 -33.86 -19.60
CA ARG A 140 -6.82 -34.11 -21.04
C ARG A 140 -5.55 -34.87 -21.43
#